data_AF-D0A1H9-F1
#
_entry.id   AF-D0A1H9-F1
#
_cell.length_a   1.000
_cell.length_b   1.000
_cell.length_c   1.000
_cell.angle_alpha   90.00
_cell.angle_beta   90.00
_cell.angle_gamma   90.00
#
_symmetry.space_group_name_H-M   'P 1'
#
loop_
_entity.id
_entity.type
_entity.pdbx_description
1 polymer ?
#
loop_
_entity_poly.entity_id
_entity_poly.type
_entity_poly.pdbx_seq_one_letter_code
_entity_poly.pdbx_strand_id
1 'polypeptide(L)'
;MSVVASFVAECARSGRWVRGVMALHSSIGAEDASIGRARLRLASSILRKHWCAALPLIRPEDVQYVDDLARLVHECSMCAEVPADVFDSAVVKLLTRARGKDEIQTQLFLSATKWTNWHQATRFFTMLDTPGALCRDSLMILLMNALGSGSISKQHTIGLILSQLKLTNSRHIGNGRRDHLSSISAANAAHSYIEKGTDLVKVWSALRERDGISTKLVMSLARAAIQGERCSWKLPLSIHGRNRVVGDSTEVLSKMIAICCPQHWRAALGHFVVEGRLALWLASRYSWEAGLVVSKLVSIPRREKYDILCRCAIPLPQLRGIATVAGAKIRLSNASKRSIAVRLASGYTTEELQLSAFAKVCQKNGDWETSLSLFHRVATEEFQQRAVQCILAHCPGFGVKKLLQLVNEHCPANTWTTSMLVKHSDDWVEALYVLRHVMARGTRCNPQILSAFMDVQPPVDVVSTVVRNTTFAGRSEGIMRRLEILEISGKSPQH
;
A
#
# COMPACT_ATOMS: atom_id res chain seq x y z
N MET A 1 -48.44 29.79 -9.39
CA MET A 1 -47.20 28.98 -9.56
C MET A 1 -46.49 29.45 -10.80
N SER A 2 -45.18 29.73 -10.73
CA SER A 2 -44.41 30.17 -11.91
C SER A 2 -44.36 29.08 -12.97
N VAL A 3 -44.68 29.44 -14.22
CA VAL A 3 -44.59 28.54 -15.39
C VAL A 3 -43.16 28.02 -15.56
N VAL A 4 -42.17 28.88 -15.30
CA VAL A 4 -40.75 28.54 -15.34
C VAL A 4 -40.42 27.50 -14.26
N ALA A 5 -40.92 27.67 -13.03
CA ALA A 5 -40.70 26.71 -11.95
C ALA A 5 -41.29 25.32 -12.27
N SER A 6 -42.51 25.27 -12.81
CA SER A 6 -43.14 23.99 -13.22
C SER A 6 -42.37 23.33 -14.37
N PHE A 7 -41.94 24.09 -15.37
CA PHE A 7 -41.14 23.57 -16.48
C PHE A 7 -39.78 23.02 -16.02
N VAL A 8 -39.09 23.74 -15.12
CA VAL A 8 -37.80 23.32 -14.56
C VAL A 8 -37.96 22.05 -13.71
N ALA A 9 -39.03 21.95 -12.92
CA ALA A 9 -39.33 20.74 -12.15
C ALA A 9 -39.64 19.53 -13.05
N GLU A 10 -40.32 19.75 -14.18
CA GLU A 10 -40.54 18.72 -15.20
C GLU A 10 -39.23 18.30 -15.88
N CYS A 11 -38.34 19.25 -16.16
CA CYS A 11 -37.01 18.97 -16.70
C CYS A 11 -36.17 18.13 -15.74
N ALA A 12 -36.25 18.41 -14.43
CA ALA A 12 -35.59 17.62 -13.39
C ALA A 12 -36.14 16.18 -13.32
N ARG A 13 -37.47 16.00 -13.42
CA ARG A 13 -38.11 14.67 -13.42
C ARG A 13 -37.83 13.87 -14.69
N SER A 14 -37.86 14.51 -15.86
CA SER A 14 -37.66 13.87 -17.17
C SER A 14 -36.17 13.69 -17.54
N GLY A 15 -35.24 14.17 -16.72
CA GLY A 15 -33.80 14.11 -16.97
C GLY A 15 -33.31 15.05 -18.08
N ARG A 16 -34.13 15.98 -18.57
CA ARG A 16 -33.80 16.96 -19.62
C ARG A 16 -33.16 18.21 -19.01
N TRP A 17 -32.10 18.01 -18.26
CA TRP A 17 -31.56 19.02 -17.36
C TRP A 17 -30.99 20.26 -18.06
N VAL A 18 -30.41 20.12 -19.26
CA VAL A 18 -29.87 21.24 -20.05
C VAL A 18 -30.97 22.29 -20.34
N ARG A 19 -32.17 21.83 -20.71
CA ARG A 19 -33.32 22.71 -20.97
C ARG A 19 -33.79 23.41 -19.70
N GLY A 20 -33.73 22.71 -18.56
CA GLY A 20 -34.01 23.29 -17.25
C GLY A 20 -33.02 24.39 -16.88
N VAL A 21 -31.72 24.19 -17.10
CA VAL A 21 -30.69 25.20 -16.84
C VAL A 21 -30.86 26.41 -17.76
N MET A 22 -31.16 26.21 -19.05
CA MET A 22 -31.42 27.30 -19.99
C MET A 22 -32.66 28.11 -19.58
N ALA A 23 -33.73 27.44 -19.15
CA ALA A 23 -34.94 28.11 -18.65
C ALA A 23 -34.70 28.89 -17.34
N LEU A 24 -33.77 28.43 -16.51
CA LEU A 24 -33.33 29.17 -15.33
C LEU A 24 -32.47 30.38 -15.70
N HIS A 25 -31.75 30.36 -16.82
CA HIS A 25 -30.85 31.43 -17.23
C HIS A 25 -31.58 32.77 -17.45
N SER A 26 -32.80 32.71 -17.98
CA SER A 26 -33.70 33.87 -18.13
C SER A 26 -34.32 34.37 -16.82
N SER A 27 -34.16 33.62 -15.72
CA SER A 27 -34.81 33.91 -14.42
C SER A 27 -33.81 33.90 -13.27
N ILE A 28 -32.52 34.07 -13.55
CA ILE A 28 -31.44 34.07 -12.56
C ILE A 28 -31.69 35.15 -11.49
N GLY A 29 -32.29 36.29 -11.80
CA GLY A 29 -32.55 37.33 -10.79
C GLY A 29 -33.84 37.19 -9.98
N ALA A 30 -34.71 36.22 -10.28
CA ALA A 30 -36.06 36.21 -9.71
C ALA A 30 -36.07 35.66 -8.27
N GLU A 31 -36.62 36.43 -7.33
CA GLU A 31 -36.78 36.04 -5.92
C GLU A 31 -37.96 35.08 -5.67
N ASP A 32 -38.57 34.53 -6.72
CA ASP A 32 -39.72 33.64 -6.60
C ASP A 32 -39.34 32.32 -5.90
N ALA A 33 -40.00 32.06 -4.76
CA ALA A 33 -39.79 30.86 -3.95
C ALA A 33 -40.05 29.55 -4.69
N SER A 34 -40.90 29.57 -5.71
CA SER A 34 -41.15 28.40 -6.56
C SER A 34 -39.98 28.10 -7.50
N ILE A 35 -39.29 29.14 -7.99
CA ILE A 35 -38.09 29.02 -8.83
C ILE A 35 -36.90 28.54 -7.99
N GLY A 36 -36.74 29.04 -6.75
CA GLY A 36 -35.72 28.57 -5.81
C GLY A 36 -35.80 27.05 -5.57
N ARG A 37 -36.98 26.53 -5.23
CA ARG A 37 -37.19 25.09 -5.02
C ARG A 37 -37.03 24.26 -6.30
N ALA A 38 -37.52 24.75 -7.44
CA ALA A 38 -37.33 24.07 -8.72
C ALA A 38 -35.85 23.95 -9.10
N ARG A 39 -35.06 25.00 -8.82
CA ARG A 39 -33.61 25.03 -9.03
C ARG A 39 -32.86 24.06 -8.12
N LEU A 40 -33.19 23.97 -6.84
CA LEU A 40 -32.60 22.97 -5.93
C LEU A 40 -32.89 21.54 -6.37
N ARG A 41 -34.13 21.27 -6.81
CA ARG A 41 -34.52 19.95 -7.36
C ARG A 41 -33.78 19.62 -8.66
N LEU A 42 -33.59 20.62 -9.53
CA LEU A 42 -32.78 20.45 -10.74
C LEU A 42 -31.32 20.16 -10.37
N ALA A 43 -30.73 20.90 -9.44
CA ALA A 43 -29.36 20.68 -8.97
C ALA A 43 -29.17 19.26 -8.43
N SER A 44 -30.08 18.77 -7.58
CA SER A 44 -30.08 17.39 -7.07
C SER A 44 -30.12 16.36 -8.20
N SER A 45 -30.95 16.56 -9.23
CA SER A 45 -31.05 15.63 -10.37
C SER A 45 -29.79 15.55 -11.24
N ILE A 46 -29.01 16.64 -11.29
CA ILE A 46 -27.79 16.75 -12.13
C ILE A 46 -26.54 16.34 -11.36
N LEU A 47 -26.54 16.47 -10.04
CA LEU A 47 -25.34 16.41 -9.19
C LEU A 47 -24.42 15.22 -9.50
N ARG A 48 -24.98 14.02 -9.66
CA ARG A 48 -24.23 12.77 -9.95
C ARG A 48 -23.78 12.60 -11.41
N LYS A 49 -24.15 13.53 -12.29
CA LYS A 49 -23.77 13.51 -13.72
C LYS A 49 -22.84 14.66 -14.05
N HIS A 50 -23.13 15.85 -13.51
CA HIS A 50 -22.37 17.08 -13.74
C HIS A 50 -22.41 17.99 -12.51
N TRP A 51 -21.62 17.66 -11.49
CA TRP A 51 -21.53 18.50 -10.28
C TRP A 51 -21.12 19.95 -10.58
N CYS A 52 -20.27 20.18 -11.59
CA CYS A 52 -19.85 21.52 -12.03
C CYS A 52 -21.02 22.40 -12.47
N ALA A 53 -22.09 21.80 -13.00
CA ALA A 53 -23.30 22.52 -13.40
C ALA A 53 -24.33 22.59 -12.26
N ALA A 54 -24.32 21.62 -11.34
CA ALA A 54 -25.26 21.55 -10.23
C ALA A 54 -24.93 22.53 -9.09
N LEU A 55 -23.66 22.61 -8.66
CA LEU A 55 -23.28 23.44 -7.51
C LEU A 55 -23.45 24.96 -7.74
N PRO A 56 -23.17 25.52 -8.94
CA PRO A 56 -23.44 26.94 -9.21
C PRO A 56 -24.92 27.31 -9.19
N LEU A 57 -25.82 26.33 -9.29
CA LEU A 57 -27.27 26.59 -9.15
C LEU A 57 -27.65 26.84 -7.69
N ILE A 58 -26.83 26.45 -6.72
CA ILE A 58 -27.08 26.66 -5.29
C ILE A 58 -26.68 28.09 -4.93
N ARG A 59 -27.61 28.81 -4.30
CA ARG A 59 -27.34 30.15 -3.78
C ARG A 59 -27.30 30.20 -2.26
N PRO A 60 -26.54 31.14 -1.67
CA PRO A 60 -26.63 31.43 -0.24
C PRO A 60 -28.05 31.80 0.21
N GLU A 61 -28.86 32.41 -0.67
CA GLU A 61 -30.25 32.78 -0.37
C GLU A 61 -31.18 31.58 -0.21
N ASP A 62 -30.79 30.40 -0.73
CA ASP A 62 -31.59 29.17 -0.65
C ASP A 62 -31.66 28.58 0.77
N VAL A 63 -30.95 29.18 1.74
CA VAL A 63 -31.02 28.85 3.18
C VAL A 63 -32.46 28.98 3.72
N GLN A 64 -33.35 29.69 3.03
CA GLN A 64 -34.78 29.73 3.38
C GLN A 64 -35.52 28.40 3.09
N TYR A 65 -34.97 27.54 2.24
CA TYR A 65 -35.55 26.25 1.82
C TYR A 65 -34.75 25.09 2.42
N VAL A 66 -34.63 25.08 3.74
CA VAL A 66 -33.68 24.21 4.46
C VAL A 66 -33.87 22.73 4.16
N ASP A 67 -35.10 22.23 4.03
CA ASP A 67 -35.33 20.80 3.77
C ASP A 67 -34.74 20.34 2.42
N ASP A 68 -34.99 21.11 1.36
CA ASP A 68 -34.47 20.80 0.02
C ASP A 68 -32.96 21.02 -0.05
N LEU A 69 -32.45 22.05 0.62
CA LEU A 69 -31.03 22.36 0.69
C LEU A 69 -30.26 21.31 1.52
N ALA A 70 -30.79 20.88 2.64
CA ALA A 70 -30.23 19.83 3.51
C ALA A 70 -30.14 18.50 2.76
N ARG A 71 -31.19 18.14 2.01
CA ARG A 71 -31.17 16.95 1.13
C ARG A 71 -30.07 17.05 0.08
N LEU A 72 -29.94 18.20 -0.59
CA LEU A 72 -28.91 18.42 -1.60
C LEU A 72 -27.49 18.38 -1.00
N VAL A 73 -27.27 19.00 0.17
CA VAL A 73 -26.00 18.97 0.90
C VAL A 73 -25.64 17.53 1.28
N HIS A 74 -26.62 16.75 1.73
CA HIS A 74 -26.41 15.33 2.00
C HIS A 74 -26.00 14.55 0.74
N GLU A 75 -26.70 14.75 -0.38
CA GLU A 75 -26.34 14.13 -1.66
C GLU A 75 -24.94 14.55 -2.14
N CYS A 76 -24.55 15.81 -1.92
CA CYS A 76 -23.21 16.31 -2.24
C CYS A 76 -22.14 15.61 -1.40
N SER A 77 -22.38 15.44 -0.09
CA SER A 77 -21.44 14.71 0.79
C SER A 77 -21.24 13.25 0.36
N MET A 78 -22.28 12.62 -0.19
CA MET A 78 -22.22 11.24 -0.69
C MET A 78 -21.55 11.09 -2.06
N CYS A 79 -21.48 12.16 -2.85
CA CYS A 79 -21.06 12.07 -4.24
C CYS A 79 -19.54 11.98 -4.38
N ALA A 80 -19.05 10.90 -5.01
CA ALA A 80 -17.62 10.69 -5.25
C ALA A 80 -17.03 11.66 -6.29
N GLU A 81 -17.86 12.18 -7.19
CA GLU A 81 -17.42 13.11 -8.25
C GLU A 81 -17.16 14.52 -7.74
N VAL A 82 -17.74 14.90 -6.59
CA VAL A 82 -17.58 16.23 -5.99
C VAL A 82 -16.26 16.28 -5.20
N PRO A 83 -15.31 17.15 -5.57
CA PRO A 83 -14.07 17.32 -4.82
C PRO A 83 -14.33 17.80 -3.38
N ALA A 84 -13.51 17.34 -2.44
CA ALA A 84 -13.61 17.69 -1.02
C ALA A 84 -13.63 19.20 -0.79
N ASP A 85 -12.71 19.91 -1.44
CA ASP A 85 -12.52 21.35 -1.23
C ASP A 85 -13.69 22.17 -1.76
N VAL A 86 -14.30 21.72 -2.87
CA VAL A 86 -15.47 22.36 -3.47
C VAL A 86 -16.69 22.18 -2.57
N PHE A 87 -16.90 20.96 -2.05
CA PHE A 87 -17.94 20.68 -1.07
C PHE A 87 -17.76 21.52 0.20
N ASP A 88 -16.54 21.56 0.74
CA ASP A 88 -16.22 22.31 1.95
C ASP A 88 -16.48 23.80 1.78
N SER A 89 -16.07 24.38 0.64
CA SER A 89 -16.34 25.78 0.31
C SER A 89 -17.84 26.08 0.25
N ALA A 90 -18.63 25.19 -0.35
CA ALA A 90 -20.08 25.35 -0.45
C ALA A 90 -20.76 25.30 0.92
N VAL A 91 -20.43 24.30 1.76
CA VAL A 91 -21.01 24.16 3.10
C VAL A 91 -20.61 25.34 4.00
N VAL A 92 -19.35 25.79 3.94
CA VAL A 92 -18.88 26.98 4.67
C VAL A 92 -19.72 28.21 4.31
N LYS A 93 -19.96 28.47 3.01
CA LYS A 93 -20.79 29.61 2.57
C LYS A 93 -22.24 29.52 3.05
N LEU A 94 -22.81 28.32 3.10
CA LEU A 94 -24.18 28.12 3.58
C LEU A 94 -24.28 28.30 5.10
N LEU A 95 -23.33 27.76 5.86
CA LEU A 95 -23.29 27.91 7.33
C LEU A 95 -23.04 29.36 7.75
N THR A 96 -22.17 30.10 7.05
CA THR A 96 -21.97 31.54 7.32
C THR A 96 -23.20 32.36 6.99
N ARG A 97 -23.94 32.01 5.93
CA ARG A 97 -25.20 32.70 5.59
C ARG A 97 -26.33 32.38 6.56
N ALA A 98 -26.33 31.18 7.13
CA ALA A 98 -27.29 30.76 8.15
C ALA A 98 -26.95 31.26 9.57
N ARG A 99 -25.92 32.10 9.74
CA ARG A 99 -25.50 32.64 11.04
C ARG A 99 -26.65 33.33 11.78
N GLY A 100 -26.80 33.04 13.07
CA GLY A 100 -27.93 33.50 13.90
C GLY A 100 -29.26 32.75 13.67
N LYS A 101 -29.28 31.68 12.88
CA LYS A 101 -30.44 30.78 12.69
C LYS A 101 -30.08 29.35 13.12
N ASP A 102 -30.08 29.10 14.41
CA ASP A 102 -29.55 27.89 15.05
C ASP A 102 -30.17 26.58 14.51
N GLU A 103 -31.48 26.55 14.26
CA GLU A 103 -32.17 25.38 13.70
C GLU A 103 -31.68 25.05 12.28
N ILE A 104 -31.50 26.08 11.45
CA ILE A 104 -31.05 25.92 10.07
C ILE A 104 -29.59 25.48 10.02
N GLN A 105 -28.74 26.10 10.84
CA GLN A 105 -27.34 25.68 10.98
C GLN A 105 -27.24 24.23 11.46
N THR A 106 -28.09 23.83 12.41
CA THR A 106 -28.17 22.45 12.92
C THR A 106 -28.53 21.46 11.82
N GLN A 107 -29.58 21.72 11.04
CA GLN A 107 -29.99 20.81 9.96
C GLN A 107 -28.95 20.70 8.84
N LEU A 108 -28.33 21.82 8.45
CA LEU A 108 -27.26 21.83 7.44
C LEU A 108 -26.02 21.07 7.93
N PHE A 109 -25.63 21.27 9.19
CA PHE A 109 -24.52 20.55 9.81
C PHE A 109 -24.78 19.04 9.86
N LEU A 110 -25.95 18.62 10.35
CA LEU A 110 -26.30 17.19 10.45
C LEU A 110 -26.35 16.53 9.08
N SER A 111 -26.77 17.25 8.04
CA SER A 111 -26.83 16.72 6.67
C SER A 111 -25.46 16.61 6.02
N ALA A 112 -24.61 17.63 6.21
CA ALA A 112 -23.24 17.63 5.71
C ALA A 112 -22.39 16.54 6.38
N THR A 113 -22.55 16.33 7.68
CA THR A 113 -21.67 15.45 8.46
C THR A 113 -21.92 13.94 8.30
N LYS A 114 -22.97 13.54 7.57
CA LYS A 114 -23.29 12.12 7.32
C LYS A 114 -22.22 11.39 6.51
N TRP A 115 -21.54 12.08 5.58
CA TRP A 115 -20.52 11.52 4.68
C TRP A 115 -19.26 12.41 4.57
N THR A 116 -18.77 12.89 5.71
CA THR A 116 -17.54 13.68 5.79
C THR A 116 -16.49 13.04 6.67
N ASN A 117 -15.23 13.43 6.50
CA ASN A 117 -14.17 13.06 7.44
C ASN A 117 -14.29 13.86 8.74
N TRP A 118 -13.56 13.41 9.77
CA TRP A 118 -13.61 14.08 11.08
C TRP A 118 -13.06 15.51 11.04
N HIS A 119 -12.07 15.80 10.19
CA HIS A 119 -11.53 17.16 10.04
C HIS A 119 -12.60 18.15 9.55
N GLN A 120 -13.32 17.80 8.49
CA GLN A 120 -14.41 18.57 7.91
C GLN A 120 -15.54 18.77 8.94
N ALA A 121 -15.94 17.68 9.62
CA ALA A 121 -16.96 17.76 10.66
C ALA A 121 -16.55 18.69 11.81
N THR A 122 -15.30 18.63 12.27
CA THR A 122 -14.79 19.54 13.32
C THR A 122 -14.76 21.00 12.84
N ARG A 123 -14.36 21.24 11.59
CA ARG A 123 -14.35 22.58 10.99
C ARG A 123 -15.78 23.16 10.93
N PHE A 124 -16.74 22.40 10.41
CA PHE A 124 -18.14 22.83 10.36
C PHE A 124 -18.71 23.08 11.75
N PHE A 125 -18.33 22.27 12.75
CA PHE A 125 -18.78 22.44 14.12
C PHE A 125 -18.31 23.77 14.74
N THR A 126 -17.09 24.22 14.44
CA THR A 126 -16.58 25.53 14.92
C THR A 126 -17.30 26.74 14.33
N MET A 127 -18.12 26.56 13.30
CA MET A 127 -18.90 27.62 12.65
C MET A 127 -20.31 27.79 13.22
N LEU A 128 -20.73 26.90 14.11
CA LEU A 128 -22.03 26.97 14.77
C LEU A 128 -21.95 28.00 15.91
N ASP A 129 -22.88 28.96 15.95
CA ASP A 129 -22.89 29.99 17.00
C ASP A 129 -23.22 29.36 18.38
N THR A 130 -24.19 28.44 18.42
CA THR A 130 -24.65 27.70 19.61
C THR A 130 -24.85 26.21 19.28
N PRO A 131 -23.80 25.36 19.38
CA PRO A 131 -23.93 23.96 19.00
C PRO A 131 -24.86 23.21 19.96
N GLY A 132 -26.05 22.83 19.45
CA GLY A 132 -27.04 22.02 20.17
C GLY A 132 -26.57 20.59 20.46
N ALA A 133 -27.31 19.90 21.34
CA ALA A 133 -26.98 18.54 21.78
C ALA A 133 -26.82 17.55 20.61
N LEU A 134 -27.72 17.61 19.63
CA LEU A 134 -27.69 16.73 18.44
C LEU A 134 -26.41 16.90 17.60
N CYS A 135 -25.92 18.13 17.43
CA CYS A 135 -24.68 18.40 16.71
C CYS A 135 -23.47 17.84 17.46
N ARG A 136 -23.46 17.99 18.78
CA ARG A 136 -22.39 17.47 19.65
C ARG A 136 -22.36 15.95 19.64
N ASP A 137 -23.52 15.30 19.77
CA ASP A 137 -23.64 13.85 19.76
C ASP A 137 -23.19 13.28 18.42
N SER A 138 -23.62 13.89 17.31
CA SER A 138 -23.18 13.52 15.97
C SER A 138 -21.65 13.60 15.82
N LEU A 139 -21.05 14.72 16.25
CA LEU A 139 -19.60 14.90 16.20
C LEU A 139 -18.85 13.93 17.11
N MET A 140 -19.31 13.75 18.35
CA MET A 140 -18.73 12.80 19.30
C MET A 140 -18.70 11.39 18.73
N ILE A 141 -19.80 10.96 18.14
CA ILE A 141 -19.90 9.63 17.55
C ILE A 141 -18.95 9.47 16.35
N LEU A 142 -18.83 10.50 15.51
CA LEU A 142 -17.90 10.50 14.38
C LEU A 142 -16.44 10.42 14.87
N LEU A 143 -16.07 11.22 15.87
CA LEU A 143 -14.75 11.20 16.48
C LEU A 143 -14.42 9.87 17.17
N MET A 144 -15.38 9.28 17.89
CA MET A 144 -15.23 7.95 18.50
C MET A 144 -15.03 6.85 17.47
N ASN A 145 -15.67 6.96 16.31
CA ASN A 145 -15.45 6.03 15.20
C ASN A 145 -14.08 6.23 14.54
N ALA A 146 -13.65 7.49 14.38
CA ALA A 146 -12.35 7.82 13.84
C ALA A 146 -11.21 7.41 14.78
N LEU A 147 -11.39 7.46 16.12
CA LEU A 147 -10.43 6.98 17.13
C LEU A 147 -10.00 5.52 16.95
N GLY A 148 -10.94 4.67 16.51
CA GLY A 148 -10.67 3.25 16.26
C GLY A 148 -9.82 2.97 15.01
N SER A 149 -9.39 4.02 14.29
CA SER A 149 -8.69 3.94 12.99
C SER A 149 -7.58 4.98 12.87
N GLY A 150 -6.43 4.61 12.31
CA GLY A 150 -5.32 5.53 12.03
C GLY A 150 -4.20 5.64 13.09
N SER A 151 -3.36 6.66 12.94
CA SER A 151 -2.08 6.84 13.66
C SER A 151 -2.26 7.30 15.12
N ILE A 152 -1.23 7.08 15.95
CA ILE A 152 -1.17 7.54 17.35
C ILE A 152 -1.35 9.08 17.43
N SER A 153 -0.80 9.82 16.46
CA SER A 153 -0.97 11.27 16.38
C SER A 153 -2.43 11.67 16.16
N LYS A 154 -3.13 11.00 15.23
CA LYS A 154 -4.56 11.21 14.98
C LYS A 154 -5.40 10.90 16.22
N GLN A 155 -5.09 9.79 16.90
CA GLN A 155 -5.78 9.42 18.15
C GLN A 155 -5.58 10.46 19.25
N HIS A 156 -4.37 11.02 19.36
CA HIS A 156 -4.08 12.08 20.32
C HIS A 156 -4.87 13.36 20.02
N THR A 157 -4.89 13.80 18.76
CA THR A 157 -5.67 14.99 18.35
C THR A 157 -7.16 14.80 18.59
N ILE A 158 -7.72 13.64 18.21
CA ILE A 158 -9.14 13.35 18.46
C ILE A 158 -9.42 13.28 19.97
N GLY A 159 -8.51 12.71 20.77
CA GLY A 159 -8.63 12.65 22.22
C GLY A 159 -8.70 14.03 22.88
N LEU A 160 -7.90 15.00 22.40
CA LEU A 160 -7.96 16.39 22.85
C LEU A 160 -9.30 17.07 22.49
N ILE A 161 -9.83 16.82 21.28
CA ILE A 161 -11.11 17.39 20.85
C ILE A 161 -12.26 16.81 21.68
N LEU A 162 -12.23 15.50 21.96
CA LEU A 162 -13.24 14.85 22.79
C LEU A 162 -13.22 15.29 24.25
N SER A 163 -12.04 15.57 24.82
CA SER A 163 -11.96 16.09 26.18
C SER A 163 -12.56 17.50 26.27
N GLN A 164 -12.32 18.34 25.26
CA GLN A 164 -12.94 19.67 25.16
C GLN A 164 -14.47 19.59 25.01
N LEU A 165 -14.98 18.70 24.16
CA LEU A 165 -16.42 18.48 24.00
C LEU A 165 -17.07 17.99 25.31
N LYS A 166 -16.44 17.06 26.04
CA LYS A 166 -16.94 16.59 27.34
C LYS A 166 -16.91 17.66 28.43
N LEU A 167 -15.87 18.51 28.47
CA LEU A 167 -15.78 19.63 29.41
C LEU A 167 -16.90 20.66 29.21
N THR A 168 -17.36 20.85 27.97
CA THR A 168 -18.51 21.73 27.68
C THR A 168 -19.86 21.16 28.13
N ASN A 169 -19.99 19.85 28.37
CA ASN A 169 -21.19 19.25 28.97
C ASN A 169 -21.24 19.47 30.49
N SER A 170 -20.07 19.52 31.15
CA SER A 170 -19.98 19.69 32.60
C SER A 170 -20.32 21.11 33.09
N ARG A 171 -20.37 22.11 32.21
CA ARG A 171 -20.73 23.49 32.60
C ARG A 171 -22.23 23.73 32.79
N HIS A 172 -23.08 22.75 32.47
CA HIS A 172 -24.54 22.83 32.66
C HIS A 172 -25.10 21.92 33.77
N ILE A 173 -24.24 21.20 34.50
CA ILE A 173 -24.66 20.43 35.68
C ILE A 173 -23.90 21.01 36.88
N GLY A 174 -24.64 21.68 37.76
CA GLY A 174 -24.09 22.35 38.94
C GLY A 174 -23.30 21.40 39.84
N ASN A 175 -22.24 21.97 40.42
CA ASN A 175 -21.51 21.59 41.62
C ASN A 175 -21.34 20.10 41.96
N GLY A 176 -20.09 19.64 41.94
CA GLY A 176 -19.64 18.58 42.83
C GLY A 176 -18.43 17.80 42.34
N ARG A 177 -17.29 18.03 43.02
CA ARG A 177 -16.06 17.22 43.03
C ARG A 177 -15.19 17.21 41.76
N ARG A 178 -14.13 18.02 41.85
CA ARG A 178 -12.84 17.70 41.22
C ARG A 178 -12.31 16.43 41.88
N ASP A 179 -12.13 15.35 41.11
CA ASP A 179 -11.24 14.28 41.50
C ASP A 179 -10.49 13.76 40.26
N HIS A 180 -9.16 13.94 40.34
CA HIS A 180 -8.07 13.18 39.75
C HIS A 180 -8.07 12.80 38.25
N LEU A 181 -7.29 13.60 37.51
CA LEU A 181 -6.57 13.23 36.30
C LEU A 181 -5.64 12.02 36.55
N SER A 182 -6.07 10.81 36.21
CA SER A 182 -5.13 9.69 35.98
C SER A 182 -5.73 8.58 35.11
N SER A 183 -4.93 8.17 34.12
CA SER A 183 -5.12 7.03 33.22
C SER A 183 -6.31 7.11 32.25
N ILE A 184 -6.05 7.70 31.09
CA ILE A 184 -6.76 7.31 29.88
C ILE A 184 -6.28 5.89 29.54
N SER A 185 -6.91 4.88 30.14
CA SER A 185 -6.85 3.50 29.66
C SER A 185 -7.66 3.41 28.36
N ALA A 186 -7.04 3.89 27.27
CA ALA A 186 -7.61 4.00 25.93
C ALA A 186 -7.89 2.65 25.22
N ALA A 187 -7.98 1.53 25.94
CA ALA A 187 -8.15 0.21 25.34
C ALA A 187 -9.50 -0.47 25.64
N ASN A 188 -10.20 -0.14 26.73
CA ASN A 188 -11.35 -0.95 27.17
C ASN A 188 -12.69 -0.20 27.28
N ALA A 189 -12.74 1.11 27.00
CA ALA A 189 -13.99 1.88 27.04
C ALA A 189 -14.73 1.97 25.68
N ALA A 190 -14.24 1.31 24.64
CA ALA A 190 -14.86 1.31 23.30
C ALA A 190 -15.83 0.13 23.05
N HIS A 191 -16.19 -0.65 24.08
CA HIS A 191 -16.91 -1.93 23.92
C HIS A 191 -18.35 -1.98 24.44
N SER A 192 -18.98 -0.86 24.86
CA SER A 192 -20.30 -0.92 25.52
C SER A 192 -21.42 -0.02 24.99
N TYR A 193 -21.29 0.60 23.81
CA TYR A 193 -22.41 1.37 23.19
C TYR A 193 -22.71 0.92 21.75
N ILE A 194 -22.86 -0.39 21.56
CA ILE A 194 -23.46 -0.95 20.34
C ILE A 194 -24.69 -1.72 20.80
N GLU A 195 -25.87 -1.13 20.65
CA GLU A 195 -27.13 -1.85 20.76
C GLU A 195 -27.21 -2.85 19.60
N LYS A 196 -26.88 -4.11 19.88
CA LYS A 196 -26.61 -5.21 18.93
C LYS A 196 -27.81 -5.67 18.08
N GLY A 197 -28.92 -4.92 18.05
CA GLY A 197 -30.13 -5.27 17.29
C GLY A 197 -30.81 -4.10 16.58
N THR A 198 -30.50 -2.84 16.94
CA THR A 198 -31.24 -1.67 16.42
C THR A 198 -30.67 -1.15 15.10
N ASP A 199 -29.41 -1.43 14.78
CA ASP A 199 -28.72 -0.85 13.63
C ASP A 199 -29.14 -1.44 12.27
N LEU A 200 -29.45 -2.74 12.20
CA LEU A 200 -30.04 -3.34 10.98
C LEU A 200 -31.42 -2.75 10.71
N VAL A 201 -32.27 -2.63 11.73
CA VAL A 201 -33.62 -2.05 11.60
C VAL A 201 -33.53 -0.58 11.16
N LYS A 202 -32.60 0.20 11.74
CA LYS A 202 -32.33 1.60 11.33
C LYS A 202 -31.84 1.72 9.88
N VAL A 203 -31.06 0.76 9.40
CA VAL A 203 -30.60 0.74 8.00
C VAL A 203 -31.74 0.35 7.05
N TRP A 204 -32.56 -0.62 7.44
CA TRP A 204 -33.74 -1.01 6.66
C TRP A 204 -34.78 0.11 6.61
N SER A 205 -35.03 0.83 7.71
CA SER A 205 -35.91 2.00 7.72
C SER A 205 -35.34 3.13 6.87
N ALA A 206 -34.05 3.45 7.01
CA ALA A 206 -33.38 4.46 6.18
C ALA A 206 -33.42 4.13 4.67
N LEU A 207 -33.18 2.86 4.30
CA LEU A 207 -33.28 2.39 2.92
C LEU A 207 -34.73 2.50 2.38
N ARG A 208 -35.73 2.21 3.22
CA ARG A 208 -37.15 2.26 2.85
C ARG A 208 -37.67 3.68 2.72
N GLU A 209 -37.24 4.58 3.59
CA GLU A 209 -37.69 5.98 3.65
C GLU A 209 -36.86 6.91 2.74
N ARG A 210 -35.82 6.37 2.05
CA ARG A 210 -34.77 7.14 1.37
C ARG A 210 -34.09 8.15 2.30
N ASP A 211 -34.13 7.85 3.59
CA ASP A 211 -33.51 8.68 4.60
C ASP A 211 -31.99 8.51 4.52
N GLY A 212 -31.28 9.62 4.70
CA GLY A 212 -29.86 9.67 4.38
C GLY A 212 -29.04 8.72 5.24
N ILE A 213 -28.58 7.60 4.64
CA ILE A 213 -27.68 6.63 5.29
C ILE A 213 -26.41 7.37 5.67
N SER A 214 -25.90 7.14 6.88
CA SER A 214 -24.64 7.75 7.33
C SER A 214 -23.48 6.76 7.21
N THR A 215 -22.26 7.30 7.04
CA THR A 215 -21.03 6.51 7.09
C THR A 215 -20.93 5.73 8.41
N LYS A 216 -21.43 6.29 9.51
CA LYS A 216 -21.54 5.63 10.82
C LYS A 216 -22.28 4.30 10.74
N LEU A 217 -23.48 4.28 10.15
CA LEU A 217 -24.30 3.07 10.06
C LEU A 217 -23.62 1.99 9.23
N VAL A 218 -23.00 2.38 8.11
CA VAL A 218 -22.22 1.47 7.26
C VAL A 218 -21.05 0.85 8.03
N MET A 219 -20.36 1.66 8.84
CA MET A 219 -19.23 1.21 9.67
C MET A 219 -19.66 0.29 10.81
N SER A 220 -20.82 0.54 11.42
CA SER A 220 -21.40 -0.35 12.44
C SER A 220 -21.72 -1.72 11.83
N LEU A 221 -22.40 -1.74 10.67
CA LEU A 221 -22.69 -2.98 9.95
C LEU A 221 -21.41 -3.72 9.51
N ALA A 222 -20.38 -2.99 9.07
CA ALA A 222 -19.11 -3.60 8.70
C ALA A 222 -18.41 -4.27 9.90
N ARG A 223 -18.46 -3.65 11.08
CA ARG A 223 -17.95 -4.26 12.32
C ARG A 223 -18.76 -5.46 12.76
N ALA A 224 -20.09 -5.39 12.67
CA ALA A 224 -20.99 -6.52 12.94
C ALA A 224 -20.69 -7.71 12.04
N ALA A 225 -20.47 -7.46 10.74
CA ALA A 225 -20.09 -8.49 9.77
C ALA A 225 -18.71 -9.11 10.10
N ILE A 226 -17.73 -8.31 10.52
CA ILE A 226 -16.42 -8.80 10.98
C ILE A 226 -16.56 -9.71 12.22
N GLN A 227 -17.46 -9.35 13.15
CA GLN A 227 -17.68 -10.09 14.39
C GLN A 227 -18.49 -11.38 14.19
N GLY A 228 -18.92 -11.70 12.96
CA GLY A 228 -19.70 -12.89 12.66
C GLY A 228 -21.17 -12.80 13.10
N GLU A 229 -21.69 -11.59 13.30
CA GLU A 229 -23.11 -11.39 13.61
C GLU A 229 -24.00 -11.68 12.39
N ARG A 230 -25.34 -11.66 12.55
CA ARG A 230 -26.33 -11.91 11.47
C ARG A 230 -26.41 -10.76 10.44
N CYS A 231 -25.28 -10.20 10.03
CA CYS A 231 -25.18 -9.16 9.02
C CYS A 231 -24.36 -9.68 7.83
N SER A 232 -24.92 -9.62 6.62
CA SER A 232 -24.18 -9.98 5.41
C SER A 232 -23.11 -8.92 5.13
N TRP A 233 -21.85 -9.33 4.98
CA TRP A 233 -20.74 -8.47 4.54
C TRP A 233 -21.01 -7.78 3.18
N LYS A 234 -21.91 -8.33 2.36
CA LYS A 234 -22.30 -7.73 1.07
C LYS A 234 -23.07 -6.42 1.25
N LEU A 235 -23.82 -6.28 2.34
CA LEU A 235 -24.68 -5.12 2.58
C LEU A 235 -23.87 -3.83 2.76
N PRO A 236 -22.88 -3.73 3.67
CA PRO A 236 -22.02 -2.56 3.78
C PRO A 236 -21.30 -2.21 2.48
N LEU A 237 -20.79 -3.20 1.75
CA LEU A 237 -20.12 -2.99 0.47
C LEU A 237 -21.05 -2.47 -0.61
N SER A 238 -22.28 -2.98 -0.69
CA SER A 238 -23.27 -2.54 -1.70
C SER A 238 -23.72 -1.10 -1.46
N ILE A 239 -23.88 -0.70 -0.19
CA ILE A 239 -24.23 0.66 0.19
C ILE A 239 -23.04 1.59 -0.06
N HIS A 240 -21.82 1.13 0.22
CA HIS A 240 -20.63 1.94 0.04
C HIS A 240 -20.19 2.07 -1.42
N GLY A 241 -20.32 1.02 -2.25
CA GLY A 241 -19.86 1.00 -3.64
C GLY A 241 -20.57 1.98 -4.58
N ARG A 242 -21.58 2.70 -4.10
CA ARG A 242 -22.29 3.77 -4.82
C ARG A 242 -22.00 5.18 -4.28
N ASN A 243 -21.17 5.29 -3.25
CA ASN A 243 -20.95 6.52 -2.49
C ASN A 243 -19.45 6.81 -2.32
N ARG A 244 -19.13 8.04 -1.94
CA ARG A 244 -17.76 8.52 -1.71
C ARG A 244 -17.06 7.76 -0.58
N VAL A 245 -15.81 7.37 -0.80
CA VAL A 245 -14.95 6.80 0.24
C VAL A 245 -14.42 7.92 1.15
N VAL A 246 -14.67 7.82 2.44
CA VAL A 246 -14.11 8.71 3.46
C VAL A 246 -12.87 8.05 4.05
N GLY A 247 -11.77 8.78 4.23
CA GLY A 247 -10.48 8.20 4.66
C GLY A 247 -10.53 7.31 5.91
N ASP A 248 -11.46 7.54 6.84
CA ASP A 248 -11.62 6.70 8.04
C ASP A 248 -12.42 5.42 7.81
N SER A 249 -13.33 5.41 6.83
CA SER A 249 -14.14 4.23 6.48
C SER A 249 -13.36 3.20 5.68
N THR A 250 -12.35 3.68 4.97
CA THR A 250 -11.32 2.94 4.26
C THR A 250 -10.72 1.79 5.06
N GLU A 251 -10.27 2.03 6.30
CA GLU A 251 -9.56 1.00 7.07
C GLU A 251 -10.48 -0.15 7.52
N VAL A 252 -11.68 0.18 8.00
CA VAL A 252 -12.62 -0.82 8.53
C VAL A 252 -13.24 -1.64 7.41
N LEU A 253 -13.61 -1.01 6.29
CA LEU A 253 -14.13 -1.72 5.12
C LEU A 253 -13.07 -2.63 4.50
N SER A 254 -11.81 -2.18 4.46
CA SER A 254 -10.71 -3.03 3.99
C SER A 254 -10.47 -4.23 4.91
N LYS A 255 -10.51 -4.03 6.24
CA LYS A 255 -10.45 -5.14 7.23
C LYS A 255 -11.62 -6.11 7.04
N MET A 256 -12.83 -5.60 6.84
CA MET A 256 -14.01 -6.43 6.58
C MET A 256 -13.83 -7.28 5.32
N ILE A 257 -13.32 -6.71 4.22
CA ILE A 257 -13.04 -7.48 3.01
C ILE A 257 -12.02 -8.58 3.28
N ALA A 258 -10.92 -8.29 3.98
CA ALA A 258 -9.92 -9.32 4.28
C ALA A 258 -10.43 -10.46 5.19
N ILE A 259 -11.35 -10.17 6.11
CA ILE A 259 -11.89 -11.16 7.06
C ILE A 259 -13.02 -11.94 6.42
N CYS A 260 -13.98 -11.26 5.80
CA CYS A 260 -15.23 -11.85 5.33
C CYS A 260 -15.19 -12.28 3.85
N CYS A 261 -14.32 -11.70 3.02
CA CYS A 261 -14.19 -12.04 1.60
C CYS A 261 -12.76 -11.85 1.07
N PRO A 262 -11.81 -12.69 1.50
CA PRO A 262 -10.38 -12.52 1.19
C PRO A 262 -10.06 -12.55 -0.30
N GLN A 263 -10.95 -13.05 -1.15
CA GLN A 263 -10.77 -13.09 -2.61
C GLN A 263 -10.83 -11.70 -3.27
N HIS A 264 -11.46 -10.71 -2.61
CA HIS A 264 -11.63 -9.35 -3.14
C HIS A 264 -10.67 -8.31 -2.54
N TRP A 265 -9.61 -8.74 -1.85
CA TRP A 265 -8.63 -7.82 -1.25
C TRP A 265 -7.95 -6.87 -2.25
N ARG A 266 -7.74 -7.29 -3.51
CA ARG A 266 -7.18 -6.41 -4.55
C ARG A 266 -8.11 -5.24 -4.86
N ALA A 267 -9.41 -5.51 -4.95
CA ALA A 267 -10.42 -4.47 -5.09
C ALA A 267 -10.36 -3.55 -3.87
N ALA A 268 -10.09 -4.09 -2.67
CA ALA A 268 -9.93 -3.25 -1.49
C ALA A 268 -8.70 -2.33 -1.57
N LEU A 269 -7.54 -2.82 -2.00
CA LEU A 269 -6.35 -1.99 -2.18
C LEU A 269 -6.53 -0.90 -3.25
N GLY A 270 -7.23 -1.23 -4.35
CA GLY A 270 -7.49 -0.29 -5.43
C GLY A 270 -8.57 0.75 -5.11
N HIS A 271 -9.66 0.34 -4.44
CA HIS A 271 -10.78 1.23 -4.13
C HIS A 271 -10.63 1.99 -2.81
N PHE A 272 -9.94 1.43 -1.82
CA PHE A 272 -9.83 2.00 -0.48
C PHE A 272 -8.42 2.51 -0.17
N VAL A 273 -7.69 3.15 -1.09
CA VAL A 273 -6.38 3.83 -0.86
C VAL A 273 -5.69 3.41 0.45
N VAL A 274 -5.31 2.13 0.55
CA VAL A 274 -4.89 1.56 1.83
C VAL A 274 -3.39 1.74 1.94
N GLU A 275 -2.92 2.35 3.03
CA GLU A 275 -1.50 2.63 3.22
C GLU A 275 -0.88 1.83 4.36
N GLY A 276 0.45 1.73 4.32
CA GLY A 276 1.21 1.30 5.47
C GLY A 276 0.93 -0.13 5.91
N ARG A 277 0.74 -0.28 7.23
CA ARG A 277 0.65 -1.58 7.92
C ARG A 277 -0.57 -2.37 7.46
N LEU A 278 -1.67 -1.68 7.17
CA LEU A 278 -2.91 -2.31 6.77
C LEU A 278 -2.79 -2.90 5.36
N ALA A 279 -2.17 -2.18 4.42
CA ALA A 279 -1.93 -2.68 3.06
C ALA A 279 -1.08 -3.96 3.07
N LEU A 280 -0.01 -3.97 3.87
CA LEU A 280 0.86 -5.13 4.05
C LEU A 280 0.10 -6.33 4.61
N TRP A 281 -0.70 -6.11 5.67
CA TRP A 281 -1.52 -7.15 6.29
C TRP A 281 -2.59 -7.71 5.34
N LEU A 282 -3.27 -6.86 4.57
CA LEU A 282 -4.28 -7.30 3.60
C LEU A 282 -3.67 -8.19 2.51
N ALA A 283 -2.53 -7.77 1.96
CA ALA A 283 -1.84 -8.49 0.91
C ALA A 283 -1.33 -9.86 1.39
N SER A 284 -0.75 -9.90 2.59
CA SER A 284 -0.19 -11.14 3.18
C SER A 284 -1.25 -12.16 3.58
N ARG A 285 -2.50 -11.75 3.78
CA ARG A 285 -3.63 -12.65 4.10
C ARG A 285 -4.15 -13.43 2.89
N TYR A 286 -3.96 -12.91 1.68
CA TYR A 286 -4.36 -13.58 0.46
C TYR A 286 -3.26 -14.50 -0.09
N SER A 287 -2.06 -13.95 -0.25
CA SER A 287 -0.90 -14.70 -0.71
C SER A 287 0.35 -14.16 -0.03
N TRP A 288 1.22 -15.07 0.40
CA TRP A 288 2.52 -14.71 0.96
C TRP A 288 3.38 -13.93 -0.05
N GLU A 289 3.25 -14.22 -1.36
CA GLU A 289 3.94 -13.51 -2.44
C GLU A 289 3.48 -12.06 -2.55
N ALA A 290 2.16 -11.84 -2.48
CA ALA A 290 1.58 -10.49 -2.48
C ALA A 290 2.04 -9.69 -1.26
N GLY A 291 2.08 -10.33 -0.09
CA GLY A 291 2.66 -9.74 1.13
C GLY A 291 4.11 -9.31 0.95
N LEU A 292 4.95 -10.13 0.29
CA LEU A 292 6.35 -9.78 0.01
C LEU A 292 6.49 -8.62 -0.98
N VAL A 293 5.69 -8.58 -2.05
CA VAL A 293 5.69 -7.48 -3.01
C VAL A 293 5.30 -6.17 -2.33
N VAL A 294 4.21 -6.16 -1.56
CA VAL A 294 3.77 -4.97 -0.81
C VAL A 294 4.79 -4.60 0.27
N SER A 295 5.47 -5.57 0.89
CA SER A 295 6.52 -5.28 1.87
C SER A 295 7.69 -4.46 1.32
N LYS A 296 7.97 -4.57 0.01
CA LYS A 296 9.02 -3.78 -0.67
C LYS A 296 8.56 -2.35 -0.96
N LEU A 297 7.27 -2.15 -1.24
CA LEU A 297 6.68 -0.86 -1.60
C LEU A 297 6.35 0.01 -0.39
N VAL A 298 6.07 -0.59 0.76
CA VAL A 298 5.62 0.15 1.95
C VAL A 298 6.79 0.58 2.84
N SER A 299 6.81 1.85 3.26
CA SER A 299 7.81 2.44 4.15
C SER A 299 7.55 2.17 5.65
N ILE A 300 7.55 0.90 6.06
CA ILE A 300 7.45 0.45 7.48
C ILE A 300 8.80 -0.06 7.99
N PRO A 301 9.14 0.11 9.29
CA PRO A 301 10.31 -0.52 9.90
C PRO A 301 10.35 -2.04 9.69
N ARG A 302 11.55 -2.62 9.43
CA ARG A 302 11.71 -4.06 9.15
C ARG A 302 11.15 -4.97 10.25
N ARG A 303 11.29 -4.56 11.52
CA ARG A 303 10.72 -5.28 12.68
C ARG A 303 9.19 -5.39 12.60
N GLU A 304 8.53 -4.30 12.28
CA GLU A 304 7.07 -4.29 12.15
C GLU A 304 6.60 -5.05 10.91
N LYS A 305 7.34 -4.98 9.79
CA LYS A 305 7.07 -5.81 8.62
C LYS A 305 7.13 -7.28 8.99
N TYR A 306 8.17 -7.68 9.72
CA TYR A 306 8.33 -9.05 10.22
C TYR A 306 7.17 -9.46 11.12
N ASP A 307 6.78 -8.63 12.10
CA ASP A 307 5.69 -8.92 13.04
C ASP A 307 4.33 -9.07 12.35
N ILE A 308 4.08 -8.36 11.25
CA ILE A 308 2.85 -8.49 10.45
C ILE A 308 2.89 -9.76 9.60
N LEU A 309 4.03 -10.01 8.95
CA LEU A 309 4.22 -11.11 8.01
C LEU A 309 4.33 -12.47 8.71
N CYS A 310 4.87 -12.52 9.94
CA CYS A 310 5.00 -13.76 10.72
C CYS A 310 3.67 -14.33 11.20
N ARG A 311 2.64 -13.47 11.26
CA ARG A 311 1.25 -13.87 11.59
C ARG A 311 0.51 -14.44 10.38
N CYS A 312 1.15 -14.48 9.21
CA CYS A 312 0.60 -15.01 7.97
C CYS A 312 1.35 -16.30 7.57
N ALA A 313 0.75 -17.12 6.71
CA ALA A 313 1.29 -18.40 6.26
C ALA A 313 2.47 -18.24 5.27
N ILE A 314 3.48 -17.46 5.64
CA ILE A 314 4.64 -17.12 4.81
C ILE A 314 5.76 -18.14 5.07
N PRO A 315 6.39 -18.70 4.03
CA PRO A 315 7.53 -19.59 4.21
C PRO A 315 8.65 -18.97 5.05
N LEU A 316 9.12 -19.71 6.07
CA LEU A 316 10.21 -19.31 6.97
C LEU A 316 11.47 -18.74 6.28
N PRO A 317 11.93 -19.26 5.12
CA PRO A 317 13.09 -18.69 4.43
C PRO A 317 12.87 -17.24 3.96
N GLN A 318 11.68 -16.95 3.42
CA GLN A 318 11.29 -15.62 2.95
C GLN A 318 11.12 -14.65 4.13
N LEU A 319 10.54 -15.14 5.24
CA LEU A 319 10.36 -14.37 6.48
C LEU A 319 11.71 -13.94 7.09
N ARG A 320 12.70 -14.85 7.07
CA ARG A 320 14.06 -14.59 7.59
C ARG A 320 14.83 -13.55 6.76
N GLY A 321 14.55 -13.45 5.45
CA GLY A 321 15.12 -12.41 4.59
C GLY A 321 14.68 -10.99 4.97
N ILE A 322 13.53 -10.83 5.63
CA ILE A 322 13.02 -9.53 6.11
C ILE A 322 13.60 -9.20 7.50
N ALA A 323 13.87 -10.23 8.30
CA ALA A 323 14.39 -10.14 9.66
C ALA A 323 15.87 -9.76 9.74
N THR A 324 16.60 -9.66 8.63
CA THR A 324 18.03 -9.34 8.63
C THR A 324 18.24 -8.01 9.36
N VAL A 325 18.74 -8.11 10.59
CA VAL A 325 19.28 -7.01 11.38
C VAL A 325 20.49 -6.54 10.58
N ALA A 326 20.32 -5.45 9.84
CA ALA A 326 21.43 -4.86 9.11
C ALA A 326 22.51 -4.47 10.14
N GLY A 327 23.69 -5.09 10.04
CA GLY A 327 24.94 -4.52 10.56
C GLY A 327 25.54 -5.08 11.86
N ALA A 328 24.94 -6.06 12.54
CA ALA A 328 25.58 -6.64 13.73
C ALA A 328 26.60 -7.74 13.35
N LYS A 329 27.87 -7.33 13.22
CA LYS A 329 29.02 -8.24 13.01
C LYS A 329 29.39 -8.92 14.33
N ILE A 330 29.42 -10.25 14.36
CA ILE A 330 29.87 -11.02 15.53
C ILE A 330 31.06 -11.89 15.15
N ARG A 331 32.14 -11.78 15.94
CA ARG A 331 33.30 -12.66 15.89
C ARG A 331 32.99 -13.96 16.63
N LEU A 332 33.11 -15.09 15.93
CA LEU A 332 32.93 -16.42 16.51
C LEU A 332 34.20 -16.83 17.26
N SER A 333 34.07 -17.46 18.43
CA SER A 333 35.20 -18.08 19.13
C SER A 333 35.69 -19.34 18.41
N ASN A 334 34.79 -20.11 17.80
CA ASN A 334 35.08 -21.27 16.96
C ASN A 334 34.22 -21.26 15.69
N ALA A 335 34.83 -21.29 14.51
CA ALA A 335 34.15 -21.26 13.21
C ALA A 335 33.75 -22.67 12.72
N SER A 336 32.89 -23.36 13.47
CA SER A 336 32.36 -24.68 13.08
C SER A 336 31.08 -24.56 12.24
N LYS A 337 30.80 -25.56 11.39
CA LYS A 337 29.55 -25.68 10.59
C LYS A 337 28.29 -25.37 11.43
N ARG A 338 28.21 -25.96 12.63
CA ARG A 338 27.09 -25.79 13.56
C ARG A 338 27.00 -24.35 14.10
N SER A 339 28.13 -23.75 14.47
CA SER A 339 28.16 -22.38 14.99
C SER A 339 27.77 -21.33 13.93
N ILE A 340 28.24 -21.50 12.69
CA ILE A 340 27.93 -20.61 11.56
C ILE A 340 26.45 -20.75 11.19
N ALA A 341 25.94 -21.99 11.10
CA ALA A 341 24.52 -22.22 10.81
C ALA A 341 23.59 -21.63 11.88
N VAL A 342 23.94 -21.75 13.17
CA VAL A 342 23.16 -21.17 14.28
C VAL A 342 23.18 -19.64 14.25
N ARG A 343 24.32 -19.02 13.91
CA ARG A 343 24.43 -17.55 13.83
C ARG A 343 23.75 -16.96 12.59
N LEU A 344 23.84 -17.64 11.44
CA LEU A 344 23.08 -17.28 10.26
C LEU A 344 21.57 -17.47 10.47
N ALA A 345 21.17 -18.55 11.18
CA ALA A 345 19.77 -18.77 11.54
C ALA A 345 19.23 -17.73 12.53
N SER A 346 20.10 -17.12 13.34
CA SER A 346 19.74 -16.01 14.24
C SER A 346 19.92 -14.63 13.63
N GLY A 347 20.25 -14.53 12.33
CA GLY A 347 20.25 -13.27 11.58
C GLY A 347 21.48 -12.38 11.75
N TYR A 348 22.58 -12.90 12.33
CA TYR A 348 23.85 -12.18 12.46
C TYR A 348 24.75 -12.42 11.24
N THR A 349 25.44 -11.37 10.78
CA THR A 349 26.51 -11.49 9.78
C THR A 349 27.82 -11.87 10.48
N THR A 350 28.39 -13.02 10.15
CA THR A 350 29.71 -13.43 10.66
C THR A 350 30.83 -12.65 9.97
N GLU A 351 31.95 -12.49 10.68
CA GLU A 351 33.12 -11.77 10.15
C GLU A 351 33.68 -12.44 8.89
N GLU A 352 34.01 -11.63 7.87
CA GLU A 352 34.44 -12.09 6.55
C GLU A 352 35.70 -12.97 6.60
N LEU A 353 36.66 -12.63 7.47
CA LEU A 353 37.88 -13.42 7.70
C LEU A 353 37.58 -14.85 8.19
N GLN A 354 36.53 -15.01 9.01
CA GLN A 354 36.17 -16.32 9.57
C GLN A 354 35.39 -17.17 8.57
N LEU A 355 34.52 -16.54 7.77
CA LEU A 355 33.84 -17.19 6.65
C LEU A 355 34.84 -17.62 5.58
N SER A 356 35.81 -16.77 5.28
CA SER A 356 36.91 -17.04 4.36
C SER A 356 37.74 -18.23 4.86
N ALA A 357 38.14 -18.25 6.13
CA ALA A 357 38.86 -19.37 6.75
C ALA A 357 38.04 -20.68 6.71
N PHE A 358 36.74 -20.61 7.01
CA PHE A 358 35.85 -21.77 6.95
C PHE A 358 35.71 -22.32 5.51
N ALA A 359 35.52 -21.45 4.52
CA ALA A 359 35.45 -21.87 3.12
C ALA A 359 36.74 -22.56 2.66
N LYS A 360 37.91 -22.12 3.17
CA LYS A 360 39.20 -22.77 2.91
C LYS A 360 39.27 -24.18 3.51
N VAL A 361 38.65 -24.41 4.67
CA VAL A 361 38.54 -25.74 5.27
C VAL A 361 37.57 -26.62 4.47
N CYS A 362 36.41 -26.10 4.06
CA CYS A 362 35.48 -26.83 3.20
C CYS A 362 36.14 -27.25 1.88
N GLN A 363 36.90 -26.34 1.26
CA GLN A 363 37.67 -26.64 0.04
C GLN A 363 38.71 -27.74 0.25
N LYS A 364 39.47 -27.70 1.34
CA LYS A 364 40.47 -28.73 1.65
C LYS A 364 39.87 -30.10 1.94
N ASN A 365 38.70 -30.12 2.59
CA ASN A 365 38.02 -31.35 2.99
C ASN A 365 37.07 -31.89 1.90
N GLY A 366 36.87 -31.15 0.81
CA GLY A 366 35.92 -31.51 -0.26
C GLY A 366 34.45 -31.47 0.14
N ASP A 367 34.09 -30.72 1.20
CA ASP A 367 32.71 -30.61 1.68
C ASP A 367 31.91 -29.62 0.80
N TRP A 368 31.50 -30.11 -0.37
CA TRP A 368 30.76 -29.33 -1.36
C TRP A 368 29.30 -29.10 -0.94
N GLU A 369 28.69 -30.02 -0.19
CA GLU A 369 27.29 -29.90 0.29
C GLU A 369 27.11 -28.70 1.23
N THR A 370 28.04 -28.53 2.17
CA THR A 370 28.02 -27.34 3.05
C THR A 370 28.25 -26.06 2.28
N SER A 371 29.22 -26.09 1.37
CA SER A 371 29.55 -24.95 0.51
C SER A 371 28.33 -24.50 -0.29
N LEU A 372 27.58 -25.43 -0.87
CA LEU A 372 26.33 -25.17 -1.60
C LEU A 372 25.23 -24.64 -0.68
N SER A 373 25.03 -25.24 0.49
CA SER A 373 23.98 -24.83 1.44
C SER A 373 24.18 -23.40 1.99
N LEU A 374 25.45 -22.99 2.13
CA LEU A 374 25.85 -21.67 2.61
C LEU A 374 25.97 -20.65 1.49
N PHE A 375 26.17 -21.11 0.24
CA PHE A 375 26.25 -20.24 -0.94
C PHE A 375 25.03 -19.32 -1.05
N HIS A 376 23.83 -19.86 -0.83
CA HIS A 376 22.58 -19.09 -0.87
C HIS A 376 22.39 -18.12 0.32
N ARG A 377 23.20 -18.25 1.38
CA ARG A 377 23.03 -17.50 2.64
C ARG A 377 24.12 -16.46 2.88
N VAL A 378 25.26 -16.59 2.21
CA VAL A 378 26.45 -15.76 2.43
C VAL A 378 26.83 -15.08 1.11
N ALA A 379 26.77 -13.75 1.09
CA ALA A 379 27.02 -12.93 -0.10
C ALA A 379 28.41 -12.27 -0.12
N THR A 380 29.41 -12.86 0.55
CA THR A 380 30.78 -12.32 0.53
C THR A 380 31.58 -12.89 -0.64
N GLU A 381 32.35 -12.04 -1.32
CA GLU A 381 33.05 -12.42 -2.55
C GLU A 381 34.07 -13.55 -2.33
N GLU A 382 34.88 -13.46 -1.27
CA GLU A 382 35.90 -14.48 -0.98
C GLU A 382 35.29 -15.86 -0.64
N PHE A 383 34.15 -15.85 0.07
CA PHE A 383 33.44 -17.09 0.41
C PHE A 383 32.88 -17.73 -0.86
N GLN A 384 32.21 -16.93 -1.70
CA GLN A 384 31.63 -17.41 -2.96
C GLN A 384 32.69 -17.97 -3.92
N GLN A 385 33.84 -17.32 -4.03
CA GLN A 385 34.96 -17.81 -4.84
C GLN A 385 35.42 -19.21 -4.40
N ARG A 386 35.65 -19.40 -3.10
CA ARG A 386 36.11 -20.69 -2.55
C ARG A 386 35.02 -21.76 -2.56
N ALA A 387 33.77 -21.38 -2.36
CA ALA A 387 32.63 -22.28 -2.46
C ALA A 387 32.44 -22.78 -3.89
N VAL A 388 32.51 -21.89 -4.89
CA VAL A 388 32.51 -22.26 -6.33
C VAL A 388 33.62 -23.24 -6.65
N GLN A 389 34.84 -22.99 -6.16
CA GLN A 389 35.97 -23.90 -6.38
C GLN A 389 35.76 -25.26 -5.70
N CYS A 390 35.23 -25.28 -4.49
CA CYS A 390 34.91 -26.51 -3.77
C CYS A 390 33.87 -27.36 -4.52
N ILE A 391 32.80 -26.70 -5.01
CA ILE A 391 31.72 -27.34 -5.76
C ILE A 391 32.24 -27.91 -7.09
N LEU A 392 33.02 -27.13 -7.86
CA LEU A 392 33.58 -27.59 -9.13
C LEU A 392 34.59 -28.73 -8.98
N ALA A 393 35.40 -28.73 -7.91
CA ALA A 393 36.45 -29.72 -7.72
C ALA A 393 35.94 -31.06 -7.12
N HIS A 394 34.86 -31.04 -6.33
CA HIS A 394 34.47 -32.21 -5.53
C HIS A 394 33.02 -32.69 -5.75
N CYS A 395 32.21 -31.98 -6.55
CA CYS A 395 30.82 -32.40 -6.83
C CYS A 395 30.72 -33.12 -8.18
N PRO A 396 30.55 -34.46 -8.21
CA PRO A 396 30.37 -35.19 -9.45
C PRO A 396 29.01 -34.85 -10.08
N GLY A 397 29.01 -34.28 -11.29
CA GLY A 397 27.80 -33.98 -12.08
C GLY A 397 27.20 -32.57 -11.89
N PHE A 398 27.86 -31.67 -11.15
CA PHE A 398 27.43 -30.27 -11.05
C PHE A 398 27.95 -29.45 -12.24
N GLY A 399 27.24 -29.51 -13.37
CA GLY A 399 27.65 -28.85 -14.60
C GLY A 399 27.75 -27.31 -14.49
N VAL A 400 28.69 -26.73 -15.24
CA VAL A 400 29.02 -25.30 -15.27
C VAL A 400 27.79 -24.41 -15.51
N LYS A 401 26.82 -24.88 -16.32
CA LYS A 401 25.54 -24.18 -16.55
C LYS A 401 24.69 -23.98 -15.29
N LYS A 402 24.59 -24.99 -14.41
CA LYS A 402 23.83 -24.88 -13.16
C LYS A 402 24.53 -23.94 -12.19
N LEU A 403 25.86 -23.99 -12.14
CA LEU A 403 26.64 -23.08 -11.30
C LEU A 403 26.58 -21.64 -11.80
N LEU A 404 26.58 -21.43 -13.12
CA LEU A 404 26.41 -20.12 -13.73
C LEU A 404 25.04 -19.52 -13.39
N GLN A 405 23.96 -20.31 -13.39
CA GLN A 405 22.64 -19.84 -12.93
C GLN A 405 22.68 -19.44 -11.44
N LEU A 406 23.30 -20.27 -10.60
CA LEU A 406 23.37 -20.08 -9.15
C LEU A 406 24.20 -18.85 -8.75
N VAL A 407 25.32 -18.59 -9.44
CA VAL A 407 26.12 -17.37 -9.24
C VAL A 407 25.31 -16.13 -9.66
N ASN A 408 24.66 -16.20 -10.82
CA ASN A 408 23.92 -15.08 -11.42
C ASN A 408 22.64 -14.64 -10.68
N GLU A 409 22.05 -15.50 -9.86
CA GLU A 409 20.89 -15.16 -9.02
C GLU A 409 21.24 -14.23 -7.86
N HIS A 410 22.52 -14.22 -7.42
CA HIS A 410 22.95 -13.52 -6.21
C HIS A 410 23.93 -12.36 -6.48
N CYS A 411 24.88 -12.51 -7.41
CA CYS A 411 25.85 -11.47 -7.81
C CYS A 411 26.33 -11.68 -9.26
N PRO A 412 26.63 -10.62 -10.03
CA PRO A 412 27.29 -10.78 -11.33
C PRO A 412 28.65 -11.46 -11.17
N ALA A 413 28.97 -12.45 -12.01
CA ALA A 413 30.23 -13.18 -11.94
C ALA A 413 31.43 -12.22 -12.12
N ASN A 414 32.36 -12.22 -11.16
CA ASN A 414 33.59 -11.45 -11.25
C ASN A 414 34.59 -12.12 -12.21
N THR A 415 35.70 -11.44 -12.49
CA THR A 415 36.73 -11.90 -13.44
C THR A 415 37.27 -13.29 -13.10
N TRP A 416 37.46 -13.57 -11.81
CA TRP A 416 38.03 -14.82 -11.33
C TRP A 416 37.03 -15.98 -11.43
N THR A 417 35.79 -15.79 -10.99
CA THR A 417 34.75 -16.82 -11.08
C THR A 417 34.45 -17.14 -12.54
N THR A 418 34.47 -16.13 -13.42
CA THR A 418 34.32 -16.31 -14.87
C THR A 418 35.46 -17.14 -15.45
N SER A 419 36.72 -16.83 -15.10
CA SER A 419 37.89 -17.59 -15.54
C SER A 419 37.84 -19.06 -15.07
N MET A 420 37.37 -19.31 -13.85
CA MET A 420 37.22 -20.66 -13.31
C MET A 420 36.11 -21.45 -14.00
N LEU A 421 34.94 -20.84 -14.23
CA LEU A 421 33.83 -21.48 -14.96
C LEU A 421 34.26 -21.85 -16.39
N VAL A 422 35.01 -20.99 -17.05
CA VAL A 422 35.56 -21.25 -18.39
C VAL A 422 36.55 -22.42 -18.36
N LYS A 423 37.49 -22.44 -17.41
CA LYS A 423 38.51 -23.50 -17.30
C LYS A 423 37.93 -24.89 -16.96
N HIS A 424 36.83 -24.92 -16.21
CA HIS A 424 36.14 -26.15 -15.81
C HIS A 424 34.96 -26.52 -16.75
N SER A 425 34.84 -25.86 -17.90
CA SER A 425 33.85 -26.24 -18.92
C SER A 425 34.28 -27.53 -19.61
N ASP A 426 33.32 -28.39 -19.94
CA ASP A 426 33.61 -29.69 -20.56
C ASP A 426 34.07 -29.50 -22.03
N ASP A 427 33.48 -28.52 -22.74
CA ASP A 427 33.76 -28.23 -24.15
C ASP A 427 34.00 -26.72 -24.41
N TRP A 428 34.71 -26.40 -25.49
CA TRP A 428 34.92 -25.01 -25.94
C TRP A 428 33.61 -24.26 -26.25
N VAL A 429 32.56 -24.98 -26.65
CA VAL A 429 31.22 -24.42 -26.91
C VAL A 429 30.56 -23.96 -25.59
N GLU A 430 30.70 -24.75 -24.52
CA GLU A 430 30.20 -24.39 -23.20
C GLU A 430 30.98 -23.21 -22.61
N ALA A 431 32.30 -23.21 -22.78
CA ALA A 431 33.16 -22.09 -22.42
C ALA A 431 32.78 -20.78 -23.14
N LEU A 432 32.46 -20.86 -24.45
CA LEU A 432 32.00 -19.70 -25.22
C LEU A 432 30.62 -19.22 -24.77
N TYR A 433 29.72 -20.13 -24.38
CA TYR A 433 28.41 -19.80 -23.82
C TYR A 433 28.55 -19.04 -22.49
N VAL A 434 29.41 -19.53 -21.58
CA VAL A 434 29.71 -18.86 -20.30
C VAL A 434 30.25 -17.45 -20.57
N LEU A 435 31.21 -17.30 -21.48
CA LEU A 435 31.82 -16.02 -21.82
C LEU A 435 30.78 -15.02 -22.35
N ARG A 436 29.96 -15.43 -23.33
CA ARG A 436 28.88 -14.59 -23.88
C ARG A 436 27.87 -14.18 -22.82
N HIS A 437 27.46 -15.11 -21.97
CA HIS A 437 26.45 -14.87 -20.95
C HIS A 437 26.94 -13.87 -19.89
N VAL A 438 28.20 -13.99 -19.47
CA VAL A 438 28.80 -13.10 -18.47
C VAL A 438 29.09 -11.71 -19.04
N MET A 439 29.54 -11.63 -20.30
CA MET A 439 29.76 -10.34 -20.98
C MET A 439 28.45 -9.58 -21.24
N ALA A 440 27.36 -10.28 -21.58
CA ALA A 440 26.03 -9.66 -21.75
C ALA A 440 25.50 -9.00 -20.46
N ARG A 441 26.00 -9.42 -19.30
CA ARG A 441 25.63 -8.87 -17.98
C ARG A 441 26.62 -7.81 -17.46
N GLY A 442 27.63 -7.44 -18.25
CA GLY A 442 28.49 -6.28 -17.97
C GLY A 442 29.86 -6.60 -17.35
N THR A 443 30.22 -7.86 -17.15
CA THR A 443 31.59 -8.21 -16.69
C THR A 443 32.59 -7.98 -17.82
N ARG A 444 33.61 -7.14 -17.58
CA ARG A 444 34.65 -6.85 -18.56
C ARG A 444 35.53 -8.07 -18.79
N CYS A 445 35.74 -8.43 -20.06
CA CYS A 445 36.71 -9.45 -20.42
C CYS A 445 38.14 -8.95 -20.08
N ASN A 446 38.89 -9.74 -19.31
CA ASN A 446 40.29 -9.50 -18.89
C ASN A 446 41.18 -10.55 -19.59
N PRO A 447 42.47 -10.26 -19.83
CA PRO A 447 43.43 -11.25 -20.28
C PRO A 447 43.40 -12.62 -19.59
N GLN A 448 43.10 -12.69 -18.28
CA GLN A 448 42.94 -13.93 -17.52
C GLN A 448 41.78 -14.80 -18.02
N ILE A 449 40.65 -14.18 -18.39
CA ILE A 449 39.48 -14.90 -18.91
C ILE A 449 39.79 -15.43 -20.33
N LEU A 450 40.43 -14.62 -21.16
CA LEU A 450 40.84 -15.03 -22.51
C LEU A 450 41.91 -16.14 -22.48
N SER A 451 42.86 -16.04 -21.55
CA SER A 451 43.86 -17.09 -21.31
C SER A 451 43.17 -18.40 -20.93
N ALA A 452 42.21 -18.36 -19.99
CA ALA A 452 41.44 -19.54 -19.62
C ALA A 452 40.61 -20.09 -20.78
N PHE A 453 40.06 -19.24 -21.65
CA PHE A 453 39.33 -19.67 -22.83
C PHE A 453 40.25 -20.35 -23.86
N MET A 454 41.46 -19.83 -24.06
CA MET A 454 42.48 -20.45 -24.92
C MET A 454 42.94 -21.81 -24.38
N ASP A 455 42.93 -22.01 -23.06
CA ASP A 455 43.31 -23.28 -22.43
C ASP A 455 42.30 -24.41 -22.72
N VAL A 456 41.05 -24.08 -23.09
CA VAL A 456 40.00 -25.05 -23.51
C VAL A 456 40.13 -25.42 -25.00
N GLN A 457 41.20 -24.96 -25.67
CA GLN A 457 41.52 -25.26 -27.08
C GLN A 457 40.37 -25.03 -28.09
N PRO A 458 39.81 -23.80 -28.21
CA PRO A 458 38.81 -23.50 -29.22
C PRO A 458 39.46 -23.47 -30.63
N PRO A 459 38.68 -23.65 -31.71
CA PRO A 459 39.18 -23.45 -33.07
C PRO A 459 39.78 -22.05 -33.27
N VAL A 460 40.89 -21.98 -34.01
CA VAL A 460 41.69 -20.74 -34.18
C VAL A 460 40.85 -19.58 -34.75
N ASP A 461 39.92 -19.87 -35.66
CA ASP A 461 38.99 -18.88 -36.22
C ASP A 461 38.04 -18.27 -35.17
N VAL A 462 37.65 -19.07 -34.17
CA VAL A 462 36.81 -18.61 -33.06
C VAL A 462 37.62 -17.78 -32.08
N VAL A 463 38.84 -18.20 -31.75
CA VAL A 463 39.73 -17.44 -30.87
C VAL A 463 40.08 -16.08 -31.46
N SER A 464 40.45 -16.02 -32.74
CA SER A 464 40.77 -14.77 -33.43
C SER A 464 39.58 -13.80 -33.46
N THR A 465 38.36 -14.33 -33.68
CA THR A 465 37.12 -13.54 -33.64
C THR A 465 36.82 -12.99 -32.23
N VAL A 466 36.99 -13.80 -31.19
CA VAL A 466 36.77 -13.38 -29.78
C VAL A 466 37.80 -12.34 -29.34
N VAL A 467 39.07 -12.50 -29.73
CA VAL A 467 40.15 -11.53 -29.45
C VAL A 467 39.89 -10.19 -30.16
N ARG A 468 39.48 -10.20 -31.42
CA ARG A 468 39.12 -8.97 -32.17
C ARG A 468 37.93 -8.22 -31.56
N ASN A 469 36.94 -8.96 -31.05
CA ASN A 469 35.74 -8.37 -30.45
C ASN A 469 35.95 -7.84 -29.02
N THR A 470 37.07 -8.17 -28.36
CA THR A 470 37.37 -7.75 -26.98
C THR A 470 38.37 -6.60 -26.96
N THR A 471 37.85 -5.37 -27.01
CA THR A 471 38.63 -4.12 -27.25
C THR A 471 39.82 -3.85 -26.32
N PHE A 472 39.79 -4.32 -25.07
CA PHE A 472 40.85 -4.05 -24.07
C PHE A 472 41.72 -5.28 -23.75
N ALA A 473 41.13 -6.47 -23.62
CA ALA A 473 41.87 -7.69 -23.29
C ALA A 473 42.63 -8.30 -24.47
N GLY A 474 42.09 -8.17 -25.69
CA GLY A 474 42.73 -8.66 -26.91
C GLY A 474 43.96 -7.85 -27.34
N ARG A 475 44.22 -6.68 -26.74
CA ARG A 475 45.41 -5.86 -26.99
C ARG A 475 46.61 -6.19 -26.09
N SER A 476 46.46 -7.17 -25.18
CA SER A 476 47.57 -7.56 -24.32
C SER A 476 48.61 -8.36 -25.10
N GLU A 477 49.88 -7.96 -24.98
CA GLU A 477 51.00 -8.53 -25.74
C GLU A 477 51.14 -10.05 -25.50
N GLY A 478 50.87 -10.51 -24.27
CA GLY A 478 50.88 -11.95 -23.94
C GLY A 478 49.79 -12.77 -24.63
N ILE A 479 48.62 -12.19 -24.89
CA ILE A 479 47.52 -12.87 -25.60
C ILE A 479 47.77 -12.91 -27.10
N MET A 480 48.30 -11.82 -27.65
CA MET A 480 48.67 -11.76 -29.07
C MET A 480 49.78 -12.78 -29.39
N ARG A 481 50.82 -12.88 -28.54
CA ARG A 481 51.86 -13.92 -28.69
C ARG A 481 51.29 -15.34 -28.61
N ARG A 482 50.34 -15.61 -27.69
CA ARG A 482 49.69 -16.93 -27.61
C ARG A 482 48.82 -17.23 -28.83
N LEU A 483 48.13 -16.23 -29.36
CA LEU A 483 47.35 -16.36 -30.59
C LEU A 483 48.27 -16.66 -31.80
N GLU A 484 49.38 -15.95 -31.93
CA GLU A 484 50.39 -16.19 -32.98
C GLU A 484 50.96 -17.62 -32.90
N ILE A 485 51.29 -18.10 -31.69
CA ILE A 485 51.75 -19.48 -31.48
C ILE A 485 50.66 -20.48 -31.92
N LEU A 486 49.40 -20.24 -31.57
CA LEU A 486 48.28 -21.10 -31.95
C LEU A 486 48.05 -21.07 -33.47
N GLU A 487 48.15 -19.91 -34.12
CA GLU A 487 48.04 -19.75 -35.57
C GLU A 487 49.20 -20.43 -36.33
N ILE A 488 50.41 -20.46 -35.75
CA ILE A 488 51.56 -21.18 -36.30
C ILE A 488 51.38 -22.70 -36.13
N SER A 489 50.94 -23.16 -34.96
CA SER A 489 50.70 -24.58 -34.69
C SER A 489 49.49 -25.16 -35.45
N GLY A 490 48.50 -24.32 -35.79
CA GLY A 490 47.36 -24.70 -36.63
C GLY A 490 47.69 -24.76 -38.12
N LYS A 491 48.85 -24.24 -38.54
CA LYS A 491 49.35 -24.27 -39.92
C LYS A 491 50.38 -25.37 -40.18
N SER A 492 50.92 -26.02 -39.15
CA SER A 492 51.71 -27.24 -39.31
C SER A 492 50.80 -28.41 -39.71
N PRO A 493 51.06 -29.10 -40.83
CA PRO A 493 50.28 -30.27 -41.21
C PRO A 493 50.43 -31.35 -40.13
N GLN A 494 49.29 -31.87 -39.66
CA GLN A 494 49.25 -33.12 -38.91
C GLN A 494 49.89 -34.20 -39.79
N HIS A 495 51.02 -34.76 -39.34
CA HIS A 495 51.57 -36.01 -39.85
C HIS A 495 50.99 -37.18 -39.06
#